data_AF-A0AA88I2N8-F1
#
_entry.id   AF-A0AA88I2N8-F1
#
_cell.length_a   1.000
_cell.length_b   1.000
_cell.length_c   1.000
_cell.angle_alpha   90.00
_cell.angle_beta   90.00
_cell.angle_gamma   90.00
#
_symmetry.space_group_name_H-M   'P 1'
#
loop_
_entity.id
_entity.type
_entity.pdbx_description
1 polymer ?
#
loop_
_entity_poly.entity_id
_entity_poly.type
_entity_poly.pdbx_seq_one_letter_code
_entity_poly.pdbx_strand_id
1 'polypeptide(L)'
;MTLLHYGIPSNMVSLIRKMYERFKSQVQRVEGTTEEFQTSIGVLQGCILAPHMFNLFLHCVMSHVEATNGAMIEGIVIDKLVYAYDIVMLAGSVAELQTKADNLEVVTGSIPDPLTNPEYRVDCQPEGVADTTICLERGCVYDEIYDAPGTPWCFFPVDYGYRLTGTPNVNEKGIVFNLVRNSVPSLFGNEWQSITLEVEYQTDDRLRVK
;
A
#
# COMPACT_ATOMS: atom_id res chain seq x y z
N MET A 1 14.63 -14.81 -10.03
CA MET A 1 15.76 -14.25 -10.82
C MET A 1 16.64 -13.36 -9.94
N THR A 2 16.06 -12.41 -9.20
CA THR A 2 16.76 -11.47 -8.31
C THR A 2 17.73 -12.11 -7.32
N LEU A 3 17.35 -13.19 -6.61
CA LEU A 3 18.24 -13.83 -5.64
C LEU A 3 19.51 -14.45 -6.26
N LEU A 4 19.42 -15.00 -7.47
CA LEU A 4 20.57 -15.54 -8.19
C LEU A 4 21.53 -14.42 -8.63
N HIS A 5 20.97 -13.26 -9.00
CA HIS A 5 21.76 -12.07 -9.36
C HIS A 5 22.59 -11.56 -8.17
N TYR A 6 22.06 -11.63 -6.95
CA TYR A 6 22.80 -11.31 -5.72
C TYR A 6 23.73 -12.45 -5.22
N GLY A 7 24.00 -13.46 -6.05
CA GLY A 7 24.96 -14.52 -5.74
C GLY A 7 24.46 -15.60 -4.77
N ILE A 8 23.16 -15.67 -4.50
CA ILE A 8 22.60 -16.71 -3.63
C ILE A 8 22.63 -18.06 -4.36
N PRO A 9 23.19 -19.13 -3.75
CA PRO A 9 23.27 -20.45 -4.37
C PRO A 9 21.91 -20.99 -4.86
N SER A 10 21.91 -21.66 -6.01
CA SER A 10 20.67 -22.13 -6.68
C SER A 10 19.86 -23.13 -5.85
N ASN A 11 20.54 -23.94 -5.03
CA ASN A 11 19.91 -24.85 -4.06
C ASN A 11 19.14 -24.08 -2.97
N MET A 12 19.70 -22.98 -2.47
CA MET A 12 19.02 -22.11 -1.49
C MET A 12 17.85 -21.36 -2.13
N VAL A 13 18.03 -20.82 -3.34
CA VAL A 13 16.93 -20.18 -4.10
C VAL A 13 15.78 -21.15 -4.33
N SER A 14 16.07 -22.42 -4.63
CA SER A 14 15.06 -23.45 -4.81
C SER A 14 14.31 -23.78 -3.51
N LEU A 15 15.02 -23.79 -2.38
CA LEU A 15 14.41 -23.99 -1.05
C LEU A 15 13.49 -22.83 -0.68
N ILE A 16 13.97 -21.59 -0.81
CA ILE A 16 13.19 -20.37 -0.53
C ILE A 16 11.94 -20.35 -1.41
N ARG A 17 12.07 -20.65 -2.71
CA ARG A 17 10.93 -20.70 -3.62
C ARG A 17 9.87 -21.70 -3.17
N LYS A 18 10.27 -22.92 -2.79
CA LYS A 18 9.34 -23.95 -2.29
C LYS A 18 8.64 -23.53 -0.98
N MET A 19 9.32 -22.76 -0.12
CA MET A 19 8.70 -22.23 1.11
C MET A 19 7.59 -21.22 0.80
N TYR A 20 7.77 -20.37 -0.21
CA TYR A 20 6.78 -19.37 -0.62
C TYR A 20 5.68 -19.96 -1.53
N GLU A 21 5.95 -20.98 -2.35
CA GLU A 21 4.98 -21.63 -3.25
C GLU A 21 3.87 -22.42 -2.53
N ARG A 22 4.15 -22.96 -1.34
CA ARG A 22 3.22 -23.84 -0.60
C ARG A 22 2.56 -23.16 0.59
N PHE A 23 2.75 -21.87 0.77
CA PHE A 23 2.29 -21.17 1.96
C PHE A 23 0.79 -20.86 1.87
N LYS A 24 0.08 -21.22 2.94
CA LYS A 24 -1.32 -20.85 3.17
C LYS A 24 -1.41 -20.02 4.44
N SER A 25 -2.38 -19.12 4.49
CA SER A 25 -2.65 -18.24 5.62
C SER A 25 -4.06 -18.44 6.13
N GLN A 26 -4.25 -18.12 7.40
CA GLN A 26 -5.51 -18.21 8.11
C GLN A 26 -5.56 -17.05 9.12
N VAL A 27 -6.73 -16.46 9.33
CA VAL A 27 -6.90 -15.37 10.30
C VAL A 27 -7.56 -15.94 11.55
N GLN A 28 -6.96 -15.69 12.71
CA GLN A 28 -7.54 -16.08 14.00
C GLN A 28 -8.52 -14.99 14.47
N ARG A 29 -9.80 -15.34 14.56
CA ARG A 29 -10.89 -14.51 15.11
C ARG A 29 -11.22 -14.97 16.53
N VAL A 30 -12.01 -14.16 17.25
CA VAL A 30 -12.50 -14.49 18.60
C VAL A 30 -13.35 -15.76 18.61
N GLU A 31 -14.06 -16.02 17.50
CA GLU A 31 -14.96 -17.16 17.31
C GLU A 31 -14.26 -18.40 16.73
N GLY A 32 -12.97 -18.29 16.38
CA GLY A 32 -12.20 -19.37 15.74
C GLY A 32 -11.35 -18.87 14.56
N THR A 33 -10.67 -19.79 13.88
CA THR A 33 -9.84 -19.50 12.71
C THR A 33 -10.65 -19.55 11.42
N THR A 34 -10.35 -18.68 10.44
CA THR A 34 -11.01 -18.65 9.11
C THR A 34 -10.70 -19.89 8.27
N GLU A 35 -11.24 -20.00 7.06
CA GLU A 35 -10.70 -20.97 6.10
C GLU A 35 -9.27 -20.59 5.68
N GLU A 36 -8.49 -21.58 5.24
CA GLU A 36 -7.15 -21.35 4.70
C GLU A 36 -7.25 -20.68 3.33
N PHE A 37 -6.46 -19.65 3.10
CA PHE A 37 -6.33 -18.99 1.79
C PHE A 37 -4.87 -18.93 1.35
N GLN A 38 -4.64 -18.91 0.05
CA GLN A 38 -3.30 -18.79 -0.53
C GLN A 38 -2.88 -17.33 -0.57
N THR A 39 -1.65 -17.04 -0.16
CA THR A 39 -1.10 -15.68 -0.20
C THR A 39 -0.07 -15.60 -1.31
N SER A 40 -0.33 -14.76 -2.32
CA SER A 40 0.56 -14.55 -3.47
C SER A 40 1.40 -13.27 -3.37
N ILE A 41 1.09 -12.39 -2.40
CA ILE A 41 1.70 -11.07 -2.25
C ILE A 41 2.18 -10.88 -0.81
N GLY A 42 3.33 -10.26 -0.64
CA GLY A 42 3.92 -9.93 0.65
C GLY A 42 4.93 -10.95 1.14
N VAL A 43 5.30 -10.84 2.42
CA VAL A 43 6.31 -11.69 3.06
C VAL A 43 5.70 -12.54 4.17
N LEU A 44 6.31 -13.70 4.42
CA LEU A 44 5.85 -14.63 5.46
C LEU A 44 5.96 -14.00 6.85
N GLN A 45 4.82 -13.83 7.54
CA GLN A 45 4.78 -13.32 8.91
C GLN A 45 5.55 -14.24 9.86
N GLY A 46 6.38 -13.67 10.73
CA GLY A 46 7.23 -14.41 11.67
C GLY A 46 8.42 -15.15 11.02
N CYS A 47 8.66 -15.00 9.72
CA CYS A 47 9.80 -15.60 9.04
C CYS A 47 11.06 -14.74 9.20
N ILE A 48 12.17 -15.34 9.65
CA ILE A 48 13.47 -14.65 9.80
C ILE A 48 14.00 -14.15 8.43
N LEU A 49 13.63 -14.82 7.33
CA LEU A 49 14.02 -14.42 5.98
C LEU A 49 13.15 -13.31 5.40
N ALA A 50 11.95 -13.05 5.94
CA ALA A 50 11.03 -12.06 5.39
C ALA A 50 11.61 -10.63 5.34
N PRO A 51 12.25 -10.11 6.41
CA PRO A 51 12.89 -8.79 6.37
C PRO A 51 14.00 -8.70 5.30
N HIS A 52 14.79 -9.75 5.15
CA HIS A 52 15.88 -9.81 4.19
C HIS A 52 15.35 -9.83 2.74
N MET A 53 14.30 -10.62 2.48
CA MET A 53 13.64 -10.69 1.19
C MET A 53 12.98 -9.36 0.81
N PHE A 54 12.37 -8.68 1.77
CA PHE A 54 11.78 -7.36 1.59
C PHE A 54 12.84 -6.31 1.23
N ASN A 55 13.97 -6.30 1.94
CA ASN A 55 15.06 -5.36 1.66
C ASN A 55 15.70 -5.59 0.28
N LEU A 56 15.87 -6.84 -0.13
CA LEU A 56 16.37 -7.18 -1.47
C LEU A 56 15.40 -6.74 -2.57
N PHE A 57 14.10 -6.90 -2.34
CA PHE A 57 13.06 -6.42 -3.24
C PHE A 57 13.11 -4.89 -3.34
N LEU A 58 13.12 -4.19 -2.21
CA LEU A 58 13.22 -2.73 -2.16
C LEU A 58 14.47 -2.22 -2.86
N HIS A 59 15.64 -2.79 -2.58
CA HIS A 59 16.89 -2.42 -3.27
C HIS A 59 16.77 -2.58 -4.79
N CYS A 60 16.13 -3.66 -5.25
CA CYS A 60 15.87 -3.88 -6.68
C CYS A 60 14.90 -2.84 -7.26
N VAL A 61 13.88 -2.41 -6.53
CA VAL A 61 12.95 -1.37 -7.00
C VAL A 61 13.66 -0.01 -7.03
N MET A 62 14.33 0.36 -5.94
CA MET A 62 15.00 1.65 -5.80
C MET A 62 16.18 1.84 -6.75
N SER A 63 16.79 0.75 -7.24
CA SER A 63 17.83 0.80 -8.26
C SER A 63 17.30 1.17 -9.65
N HIS A 64 15.98 1.09 -9.87
CA HIS A 64 15.32 1.43 -11.13
C HIS A 64 14.51 2.73 -11.08
N VAL A 65 14.37 3.34 -9.90
CA VAL A 65 13.76 4.67 -9.74
C VAL A 65 14.83 5.74 -9.99
N GLU A 66 14.55 6.75 -10.81
CA GLU A 66 15.49 7.84 -11.08
C GLU A 66 15.70 8.73 -9.84
N ALA A 67 16.90 9.30 -9.70
CA ALA A 67 17.22 10.21 -8.59
C ALA A 67 16.49 11.55 -8.76
N THR A 68 15.80 12.00 -7.72
CA THR A 68 15.17 13.33 -7.67
C THR A 68 16.03 14.33 -6.89
N ASN A 69 15.62 15.60 -6.81
CA ASN A 69 16.26 16.59 -5.95
C ASN A 69 16.06 16.20 -4.47
N GLY A 70 17.07 15.54 -3.90
CA GLY A 70 17.08 15.06 -2.51
C GLY A 70 17.34 16.12 -1.44
N ALA A 71 17.26 15.72 -0.17
CA ALA A 71 17.60 16.55 0.98
C ALA A 71 19.09 16.41 1.34
N MET A 72 19.75 17.52 1.69
CA MET A 72 21.16 17.53 2.12
C MET A 72 21.27 17.45 3.65
N ILE A 73 21.93 16.41 4.16
CA ILE A 73 22.21 16.22 5.59
C ILE A 73 23.72 15.99 5.76
N GLU A 74 24.39 16.90 6.48
CA GLU A 74 25.85 16.85 6.73
C GLU A 74 26.72 16.61 5.47
N GLY A 75 26.31 17.15 4.31
CA GLY A 75 27.03 16.99 3.04
C GLY A 75 26.69 15.71 2.26
N ILE A 76 25.78 14.89 2.77
CA ILE A 76 25.23 13.72 2.06
C ILE A 76 23.87 14.13 1.48
N VAL A 77 23.68 13.91 0.18
CA VAL A 77 22.38 14.09 -0.48
C VAL A 77 21.59 12.80 -0.39
N ILE A 78 20.45 12.83 0.30
CA ILE A 78 19.51 11.73 0.42
C ILE A 78 18.33 12.01 -0.51
N ASP A 79 18.29 11.32 -1.64
CA ASP A 79 17.28 11.46 -2.71
C ASP A 79 16.18 10.40 -2.62
N LYS A 80 16.36 9.37 -1.80
CA LYS A 80 15.54 8.15 -1.76
C LYS A 80 15.37 7.66 -0.32
N LEU A 81 14.13 7.66 0.19
CA LEU A 81 13.76 7.04 1.47
C LEU A 81 12.84 5.86 1.22
N VAL A 82 13.12 4.74 1.88
CA VAL A 82 12.45 3.45 1.61
C VAL A 82 11.57 2.97 2.78
N TYR A 83 11.52 3.74 3.87
CA TYR A 83 10.64 3.49 5.00
C TYR A 83 9.86 4.76 5.37
N ALA A 84 8.54 4.63 5.45
CA ALA A 84 7.61 5.74 5.70
C ALA A 84 7.76 6.42 7.07
N TYR A 85 8.53 5.84 7.99
CA TYR A 85 8.85 6.47 9.28
C TYR A 85 9.80 7.68 9.12
N ASP A 86 10.55 7.74 8.02
CA ASP A 86 11.59 8.75 7.81
C ASP A 86 11.05 10.08 7.23
N ILE A 87 9.80 10.13 6.77
CA ILE A 87 9.15 11.39 6.35
C ILE A 87 9.02 12.37 7.53
N VAL A 88 8.83 11.84 8.75
CA VAL A 88 8.83 12.62 10.00
C VAL A 88 10.23 13.16 10.32
N MET A 89 11.29 12.41 10.00
CA MET A 89 12.68 12.83 10.25
C MET A 89 13.16 13.95 9.32
N LEU A 90 12.45 14.23 8.22
CA LEU A 90 12.76 15.32 7.30
C LEU A 90 12.23 16.70 7.75
N ALA A 91 11.55 16.79 8.88
CA ALA A 91 11.11 18.07 9.43
C ALA A 91 12.20 18.63 10.35
N GLY A 92 12.78 19.78 9.97
CA GLY A 92 13.77 20.48 10.79
C GLY A 92 13.17 21.15 12.03
N SER A 93 11.84 21.13 12.19
CA SER A 93 11.13 21.62 13.36
C SER A 93 9.71 21.04 13.46
N VAL A 94 9.12 21.11 14.65
CA VAL A 94 7.71 20.73 14.91
C VAL A 94 6.74 21.52 14.02
N ALA A 95 7.03 22.81 13.77
CA ALA A 95 6.20 23.65 12.89
C ALA A 95 6.27 23.20 11.42
N GLU A 96 7.43 22.73 10.96
CA GLU A 96 7.59 22.19 9.60
C GLU A 96 6.88 20.84 9.46
N LEU A 97 6.94 19.99 10.49
CA LEU A 97 6.19 18.74 10.54
C LEU A 97 4.68 18.99 10.49
N GLN A 98 4.20 19.95 11.31
CA GLN A 98 2.80 20.35 11.32
C GLN A 98 2.37 20.89 9.96
N THR A 99 3.17 21.75 9.33
CA THR A 99 2.89 22.26 7.97
C THR A 99 2.83 21.13 6.93
N LYS A 100 3.72 20.14 7.01
CA LYS A 100 3.71 18.97 6.12
C LYS A 100 2.48 18.08 6.36
N ALA A 101 2.05 17.93 7.61
CA ALA A 101 0.83 17.21 7.99
C ALA A 101 -0.45 17.95 7.58
N ASP A 102 -0.51 19.27 7.78
CA ASP A 102 -1.64 20.12 7.40
C ASP A 102 -1.80 20.17 5.87
N ASN A 103 -0.69 20.17 5.12
CA ASN A 103 -0.74 20.05 3.65
C ASN A 103 -1.29 18.68 3.20
N LEU A 104 -1.08 17.62 3.99
CA LEU A 104 -1.69 16.32 3.74
C LEU A 104 -3.21 16.35 4.01
N GLU A 105 -3.66 17.18 4.96
CA GLU A 105 -5.08 17.44 5.23
C GLU A 105 -5.74 18.22 4.09
N VAL A 106 -5.06 19.18 3.45
CA VAL A 106 -5.59 19.91 2.27
C VAL A 106 -5.83 18.99 1.06
N VAL A 107 -5.07 17.90 0.91
CA VAL A 107 -5.30 16.89 -0.14
C VAL A 107 -6.57 16.06 0.12
N THR A 108 -7.11 16.07 1.34
CA THR A 108 -8.37 15.35 1.68
C THR A 108 -9.64 16.11 1.29
N GLY A 109 -9.54 17.38 0.86
CA GLY A 109 -10.69 18.20 0.45
C GLY A 109 -11.21 17.93 -0.97
N SER A 110 -10.40 17.30 -1.81
CA SER A 110 -10.79 16.85 -3.15
C SER A 110 -9.76 15.83 -3.62
N ILE A 111 -10.10 14.54 -3.53
CA ILE A 111 -9.30 13.47 -4.16
C ILE A 111 -9.17 13.85 -5.65
N PRO A 112 -7.95 14.09 -6.16
CA PRO A 112 -7.76 14.45 -7.57
C PRO A 112 -8.33 13.36 -8.45
N ASP A 113 -9.16 13.72 -9.44
CA ASP A 113 -9.73 12.74 -10.36
C ASP A 113 -8.58 12.09 -11.17
N PRO A 114 -8.36 10.76 -11.04
CA PRO A 114 -7.26 10.06 -11.70
C PRO A 114 -7.40 10.03 -13.24
N LEU A 115 -8.58 10.37 -13.79
CA LEU A 115 -8.73 10.63 -15.23
C LEU A 115 -7.99 11.90 -15.66
N THR A 116 -7.99 12.93 -14.82
CA THR A 116 -7.36 14.23 -15.14
C THR A 116 -5.97 14.39 -14.54
N ASN A 117 -5.60 13.57 -13.55
CA ASN A 117 -4.31 13.62 -12.86
C ASN A 117 -3.68 12.20 -12.81
N PRO A 118 -3.00 11.77 -13.88
CA PRO A 118 -2.49 10.40 -14.02
C PRO A 118 -1.48 9.96 -12.95
N GLU A 119 -0.79 10.89 -12.30
CA GLU A 119 0.14 10.65 -11.20
C GLU A 119 -0.54 10.11 -9.92
N TYR A 120 -1.86 10.26 -9.79
CA TYR A 120 -2.65 9.72 -8.69
C TYR A 120 -3.32 8.38 -9.01
N ARG A 121 -3.08 7.82 -10.21
CA ARG A 121 -3.65 6.53 -10.59
C ARG A 121 -3.08 5.41 -9.73
N VAL A 122 -3.97 4.63 -9.14
CA VAL A 122 -3.63 3.41 -8.42
C VAL A 122 -3.97 2.22 -9.31
N ASP A 123 -2.97 1.38 -9.58
CA ASP A 123 -3.10 0.23 -10.48
C ASP A 123 -4.16 -0.77 -9.99
N CYS A 124 -5.14 -1.04 -10.86
CA CYS A 124 -6.22 -1.99 -10.62
C CYS A 124 -5.90 -3.40 -11.17
N GLN A 125 -4.81 -3.54 -11.94
CA GLN A 125 -4.37 -4.81 -12.49
C GLN A 125 -2.87 -5.08 -12.23
N PRO A 126 -2.44 -5.11 -10.95
CA PRO A 126 -1.03 -5.24 -10.59
C PRO A 126 -0.41 -6.59 -10.96
N GLU A 127 -1.21 -7.60 -11.31
CA GLU A 127 -0.74 -8.95 -11.61
C GLU A 127 -0.17 -9.14 -13.04
N GLY A 128 -0.26 -8.14 -13.92
CA GLY A 128 0.20 -8.32 -15.30
C GLY A 128 0.10 -7.08 -16.17
N VAL A 129 0.13 -7.29 -17.49
CA VAL A 129 -0.11 -6.23 -18.47
C VAL A 129 -1.59 -5.87 -18.46
N ALA A 130 -1.91 -4.58 -18.40
CA ALA A 130 -3.28 -4.09 -18.42
C ALA A 130 -4.05 -4.66 -19.62
N ASP A 131 -5.18 -5.28 -19.36
CA ASP A 131 -6.11 -5.78 -20.37
C ASP A 131 -7.43 -5.02 -20.24
N THR A 132 -7.89 -4.42 -21.33
CA THR A 132 -9.11 -3.59 -21.31
C THR A 132 -10.33 -4.35 -20.83
N THR A 133 -10.46 -5.64 -21.18
CA THR A 133 -11.62 -6.46 -20.80
C THR A 133 -11.59 -6.74 -19.31
N ILE A 134 -10.45 -7.21 -18.79
CA ILE A 134 -10.26 -7.50 -17.37
C ILE A 134 -10.47 -6.23 -16.53
N CYS A 135 -9.95 -5.09 -17.01
CA CYS A 135 -10.08 -3.81 -16.33
C CYS A 135 -11.55 -3.39 -16.15
N LEU A 136 -12.34 -3.47 -17.23
CA LEU A 136 -13.75 -3.08 -17.20
C LEU A 136 -14.62 -4.07 -16.42
N GLU A 137 -14.32 -5.38 -16.46
CA GLU A 137 -15.00 -6.39 -15.64
C GLU A 137 -14.79 -6.17 -14.15
N ARG A 138 -13.63 -5.64 -13.75
CA ARG A 138 -13.30 -5.23 -12.38
C ARG A 138 -13.98 -3.93 -11.95
N GLY A 139 -14.70 -3.25 -12.86
CA GLY A 139 -15.27 -1.94 -12.61
C GLY A 139 -14.24 -0.82 -12.50
N CYS A 140 -13.06 -1.04 -13.08
CA CYS A 140 -11.99 -0.05 -13.13
C CYS A 140 -12.07 0.81 -14.39
N VAL A 141 -11.23 1.83 -14.43
CA VAL A 141 -11.14 2.76 -15.56
C VAL A 141 -9.95 2.38 -16.41
N TYR A 142 -10.17 2.24 -17.72
CA TYR A 142 -9.11 2.01 -18.69
C TYR A 142 -8.85 3.29 -19.50
N ASP A 143 -7.61 3.76 -19.49
CA ASP A 143 -7.16 4.92 -20.29
C ASP A 143 -5.75 4.69 -20.86
N GLU A 144 -5.70 4.50 -22.17
CA GLU A 144 -4.47 4.34 -22.96
C GLU A 144 -3.93 5.67 -23.53
N ILE A 145 -4.65 6.78 -23.38
CA ILE A 145 -4.27 8.08 -23.96
C ILE A 145 -3.02 8.62 -23.25
N TYR A 146 -2.90 8.35 -21.95
CA TYR A 146 -1.74 8.71 -21.15
C TYR A 146 -0.76 7.54 -21.04
N ASP A 147 0.37 7.66 -21.75
CA ASP A 147 1.44 6.66 -21.78
C ASP A 147 2.75 7.24 -21.22
N ALA A 148 2.76 7.43 -19.90
CA ALA A 148 3.96 7.80 -19.15
C ALA A 148 4.53 6.55 -18.45
N PRO A 149 5.87 6.36 -18.40
CA PRO A 149 6.46 5.21 -17.73
C PRO A 149 6.01 5.08 -16.27
N GLY A 150 5.45 3.92 -15.92
CA GLY A 150 4.99 3.63 -14.56
C GLY A 150 3.56 4.10 -14.24
N THR A 151 2.87 4.77 -15.18
CA THR A 151 1.47 5.13 -15.03
C THR A 151 0.57 3.98 -15.52
N PRO A 152 -0.34 3.45 -14.67
CA PRO A 152 -1.18 2.33 -15.08
C PRO A 152 -2.28 2.77 -16.06
N TRP A 153 -2.47 2.00 -17.13
CA TRP A 153 -3.60 2.17 -18.04
C TRP A 153 -4.91 1.69 -17.43
N CYS A 154 -4.87 0.71 -16.51
CA CYS A 154 -6.03 0.26 -15.74
C CYS A 154 -5.92 0.72 -14.28
N PHE A 155 -6.84 1.56 -13.81
CA PHE A 155 -6.77 2.14 -12.47
C PHE A 155 -8.13 2.24 -11.78
N PHE A 156 -8.10 2.37 -10.45
CA PHE A 156 -9.31 2.49 -9.64
C PHE A 156 -10.06 3.80 -9.89
N PRO A 157 -11.41 3.79 -9.96
CA PRO A 157 -12.20 5.00 -9.99
C PRO A 157 -12.20 5.70 -8.62
N VAL A 158 -12.56 6.98 -8.60
CA VAL A 158 -12.58 7.82 -7.39
C VAL A 158 -13.49 7.27 -6.29
N ASP A 159 -14.57 6.61 -6.68
CA ASP A 159 -15.57 6.05 -5.78
C ASP A 159 -15.30 4.58 -5.41
N TYR A 160 -14.15 4.02 -5.78
CA TYR A 160 -13.76 2.68 -5.34
C TYR A 160 -13.44 2.67 -3.84
N GLY A 161 -13.97 1.69 -3.11
CA GLY A 161 -13.70 1.50 -1.68
C GLY A 161 -14.93 1.64 -0.79
N TYR A 162 -14.76 2.34 0.34
CA TYR A 162 -15.80 2.48 1.37
C TYR A 162 -16.11 3.96 1.64
N ARG A 163 -17.35 4.24 2.02
CA ARG A 163 -17.82 5.55 2.47
C ARG A 163 -18.26 5.51 3.93
N LEU A 164 -18.14 6.64 4.61
CA LEU A 164 -18.62 6.80 5.98
C LEU A 164 -20.14 6.59 6.04
N THR A 165 -20.59 5.84 7.05
CA THR A 165 -22.00 5.71 7.40
C THR A 165 -22.24 6.19 8.83
N GLY A 166 -23.27 7.02 9.00
CA GLY A 166 -23.61 7.61 10.30
C GLY A 166 -22.57 8.59 10.82
N THR A 167 -22.63 8.87 12.12
CA THR A 167 -21.68 9.75 12.82
C THR A 167 -20.58 8.93 13.49
N PRO A 168 -19.31 9.35 13.42
CA PRO A 168 -18.22 8.70 14.13
C PRO A 168 -18.47 8.67 15.65
N ASN A 169 -18.10 7.58 16.30
CA ASN A 169 -18.19 7.43 17.74
C ASN A 169 -16.84 7.76 18.39
N VAL A 170 -16.83 8.69 19.33
CA VAL A 170 -15.61 9.08 20.05
C VAL A 170 -15.59 8.38 21.40
N ASN A 171 -14.45 7.76 21.73
CA ASN A 171 -14.21 7.11 23.01
C ASN A 171 -12.91 7.63 23.65
N GLU A 172 -12.59 7.14 24.86
CA GLU A 172 -11.39 7.56 25.61
C GLU A 172 -10.07 7.31 24.86
N LYS A 173 -10.03 6.33 23.95
CA LYS A 173 -8.84 5.96 23.19
C LYS A 173 -8.75 6.65 21.83
N GLY A 174 -9.85 7.18 21.30
CA GLY A 174 -9.89 7.85 20.00
C GLY A 174 -11.25 7.78 19.31
N ILE A 175 -11.27 7.50 18.00
CA ILE A 175 -12.45 7.63 17.15
C ILE A 175 -12.73 6.34 16.39
N VAL A 176 -14.00 5.94 16.34
CA VAL A 176 -14.49 4.77 15.63
C VAL A 176 -15.40 5.21 14.50
N PHE A 177 -15.09 4.80 13.28
CA PHE A 177 -15.87 5.07 12.07
C PHE A 177 -16.49 3.78 11.56
N ASN A 178 -17.77 3.83 11.17
CA ASN A 178 -18.41 2.74 10.45
C ASN A 178 -18.39 3.08 8.97
N LEU A 179 -17.86 2.17 8.14
CA LEU A 179 -17.73 2.38 6.72
C LEU A 179 -18.52 1.31 5.97
N VAL A 180 -19.19 1.71 4.89
CA VAL A 180 -19.96 0.81 4.01
C VAL A 180 -19.36 0.84 2.63
N ARG A 181 -19.24 -0.32 2.00
CA ARG A 181 -18.65 -0.46 0.67
C ARG A 181 -19.51 0.28 -0.36
N ASN A 182 -18.85 0.96 -1.29
CA ASN A 182 -19.53 1.55 -2.44
C ASN A 182 -20.00 0.46 -3.41
N SER A 183 -21.03 0.76 -4.21
CA SER A 183 -21.64 -0.18 -5.16
C SER A 183 -20.79 -0.36 -6.42
N VAL A 184 -19.54 -0.79 -6.26
CA VAL A 184 -18.59 -1.10 -7.32
C VAL A 184 -18.43 -2.62 -7.46
N PRO A 185 -18.09 -3.15 -8.64
CA PRO A 185 -17.78 -4.57 -8.82
C PRO A 185 -16.71 -5.08 -7.84
N SER A 186 -16.75 -6.38 -7.60
CA SER A 186 -15.80 -7.10 -6.75
C SER A 186 -14.52 -7.40 -7.53
N LEU A 187 -13.35 -7.21 -6.91
CA LEU A 187 -12.07 -7.54 -7.54
C LEU A 187 -11.71 -9.01 -7.33
N PHE A 188 -11.92 -9.51 -6.12
CA PHE A 188 -11.41 -10.82 -5.69
C PHE A 188 -12.51 -11.75 -5.15
N GLY A 189 -13.75 -11.27 -5.10
CA GLY A 189 -14.85 -11.94 -4.43
C GLY A 189 -14.80 -11.76 -2.91
N ASN A 190 -15.97 -11.87 -2.27
CA ASN A 190 -16.12 -11.91 -0.81
C ASN A 190 -15.65 -10.65 -0.05
N GLU A 191 -15.75 -9.46 -0.65
CA GLU A 191 -15.49 -8.21 0.07
C GLU A 191 -16.54 -7.95 1.16
N TRP A 192 -16.08 -7.36 2.26
CA TRP A 192 -16.94 -6.98 3.37
C TRP A 192 -17.82 -5.80 2.97
N GLN A 193 -19.12 -5.89 3.25
CA GLN A 193 -20.04 -4.80 2.93
C GLN A 193 -19.94 -3.66 3.95
N SER A 194 -19.59 -3.99 5.19
CA SER A 194 -19.41 -3.04 6.27
C SER A 194 -18.13 -3.38 7.02
N ILE A 195 -17.34 -2.34 7.33
CA ILE A 195 -16.14 -2.44 8.15
C ILE A 195 -16.16 -1.35 9.22
N THR A 196 -15.41 -1.57 10.29
CA THR A 196 -15.19 -0.59 11.35
C THR A 196 -13.73 -0.16 11.29
N LEU A 197 -13.50 1.15 11.18
CA LEU A 197 -12.18 1.77 11.26
C LEU A 197 -12.01 2.36 12.65
N GLU A 198 -10.99 1.92 13.39
CA GLU A 198 -10.67 2.43 14.71
C GLU A 198 -9.35 3.21 14.69
N VAL A 199 -9.42 4.47 15.11
CA VAL A 199 -8.27 5.36 15.28
C VAL A 199 -8.01 5.52 16.77
N GLU A 200 -6.87 5.03 17.25
CA GLU A 200 -6.44 5.10 18.65
C GLU A 200 -5.29 6.10 18.81
N TYR A 201 -5.45 7.09 19.68
CA TYR A 201 -4.40 7.98 20.18
C TYR A 201 -3.70 7.28 21.35
N GLN A 202 -2.61 6.57 21.07
CA GLN A 202 -1.94 5.76 22.09
C GLN A 202 -0.98 6.57 22.96
N THR A 203 -0.29 7.55 22.37
CA THR A 203 0.60 8.53 23.02
C THR A 203 0.57 9.83 22.21
N ASP A 204 1.21 10.89 22.72
CA ASP A 204 1.31 12.19 22.03
C ASP A 204 1.98 12.11 20.65
N ASP A 205 2.75 11.03 20.41
CA ASP A 205 3.55 10.77 19.22
C ASP A 205 3.19 9.44 18.52
N ARG A 206 2.13 8.74 18.96
CA ARG A 206 1.73 7.45 18.36
C ARG A 206 0.23 7.35 18.12
N LEU A 207 -0.12 7.32 16.84
CA LEU A 207 -1.44 6.98 16.32
C LEU A 207 -1.46 5.52 15.86
N ARG A 208 -2.53 4.78 16.19
CA ARG A 208 -2.81 3.46 15.61
C ARG A 208 -4.12 3.50 14.86
N VAL A 209 -4.10 3.01 13.62
CA VAL A 209 -5.29 2.86 12.77
C VAL A 209 -5.45 1.38 12.44
N LYS A 210 -6.63 0.83 12.62
CA LYS A 210 -6.95 -0.58 12.34
C LYS A 210 -8.36 -0.77 11.80
#